data_AF-A0A1V4S1V8-F1
#
_entry.id   AF-A0A1V4S1V8-F1
#
_cell.length_a   1.000
_cell.length_b   1.000
_cell.length_c   1.000
_cell.angle_alpha   90.00
_cell.angle_beta   90.00
_cell.angle_gamma   90.00
#
_symmetry.space_group_name_H-M   'P 1'
#
loop_
_entity.id
_entity.type
_entity.pdbx_description
1 polymer ?
#
loop_
_entity_poly.entity_id
_entity_poly.type
_entity_poly.pdbx_seq_one_letter_code
_entity_poly.pdbx_strand_id
1 'polypeptide(L)'
;MTDLVDVPKIDWIRDRVKNSHYQISEHALRFLMLGKVSVKEIEDAILNGKIIEIHRHPQRGNSSLVLGYSGKKPVHVMCADGKDDSLEVLFAYVPSSPIWDDPKNRSQSGGKPMEEKSRRCFFCGGEIKGITVGNFDYRLEGKLYVIKKVPAELCVQCGEKYISADLCEKFYHPGTILIIKFFTQVQSFFFRGNRNERIVPV
;
A
#
# COMPACT_ATOMS: atom_id res chain seq x y z
N MET A 1 14.41 -33.96 5.80
CA MET A 1 14.06 -33.10 6.96
C MET A 1 14.37 -31.68 6.53
N THR A 2 13.41 -31.02 5.88
CA THR A 2 13.56 -29.61 5.46
C THR A 2 12.82 -28.76 6.48
N ASP A 3 13.57 -27.83 7.05
CA ASP A 3 13.24 -27.04 8.23
C ASP A 3 11.86 -26.37 8.13
N LEU A 4 11.07 -26.57 9.19
CA LEU A 4 9.86 -25.80 9.45
C LEU A 4 10.31 -24.36 9.74
N VAL A 5 10.43 -23.54 8.69
CA VAL A 5 10.71 -22.10 8.79
C VAL A 5 9.69 -21.50 9.74
N ASP A 6 10.17 -21.01 10.88
CA ASP A 6 9.37 -20.65 12.05
C ASP A 6 8.39 -19.53 11.67
N VAL A 7 7.09 -19.84 11.69
CA VAL A 7 6.07 -18.80 11.48
C VAL A 7 6.12 -17.88 12.70
N PRO A 8 6.13 -16.54 12.55
CA PRO A 8 6.14 -15.63 13.69
C PRO A 8 4.99 -15.95 14.65
N LYS A 9 5.33 -16.47 15.83
CA LYS A 9 4.37 -16.79 16.88
C LYS A 9 3.84 -15.48 17.46
N ILE A 10 2.56 -15.45 17.83
CA ILE A 10 1.93 -14.22 18.31
C ILE A 10 2.65 -13.61 19.52
N ASP A 11 3.22 -14.43 20.40
CA ASP A 11 3.94 -13.94 21.57
C ASP A 11 5.27 -13.26 21.20
N TRP A 12 5.97 -13.78 20.19
CA TRP A 12 7.16 -13.13 19.63
C TRP A 12 6.78 -11.79 18.96
N ILE A 13 5.73 -11.77 18.16
CA ILE A 13 5.24 -10.53 17.51
C ILE A 13 4.90 -9.46 18.58
N ARG A 14 4.20 -9.86 19.65
CA ARG A 14 3.85 -8.95 20.76
C ARG A 14 5.07 -8.43 21.50
N ASP A 15 6.06 -9.29 21.76
CA ASP A 15 7.30 -8.91 22.41
C ASP A 15 8.04 -7.83 21.60
N ARG A 16 8.15 -8.01 20.28
CA ARG A 16 8.76 -7.03 19.39
C ARG A 16 8.06 -5.67 19.42
N VAL A 17 6.74 -5.65 19.44
CA VAL A 17 5.98 -4.39 19.59
C VAL A 17 6.20 -3.74 20.95
N LYS A 18 6.14 -4.51 22.05
CA LYS A 18 6.34 -3.97 23.41
C LYS A 18 7.70 -3.31 23.60
N ASN A 19 8.73 -3.87 22.97
CA ASN A 19 10.10 -3.36 23.03
C ASN A 19 10.42 -2.33 21.93
N SER A 20 9.42 -1.89 21.16
CA SER A 20 9.60 -1.01 19.99
C SER A 20 10.64 -1.53 18.98
N HIS A 21 10.80 -2.85 18.91
CA HIS A 21 11.74 -3.54 18.01
C HIS A 21 11.04 -4.01 16.74
N TYR A 22 10.50 -3.05 15.99
CA TYR A 22 9.78 -3.31 14.75
C TYR A 22 9.97 -2.18 13.74
N GLN A 23 9.78 -2.50 12.47
CA GLN A 23 9.81 -1.55 11.36
C GLN A 23 8.46 -1.50 10.65
N ILE A 24 8.19 -0.39 9.97
CA ILE A 24 6.99 -0.18 9.16
C ILE A 24 7.45 -0.02 7.71
N SER A 25 6.98 -0.92 6.84
CA SER A 25 7.31 -0.83 5.42
C SER A 25 6.74 0.45 4.80
N GLU A 26 7.31 0.90 3.68
CA GLU A 26 6.78 2.04 2.92
C GLU A 26 5.30 1.85 2.54
N HIS A 27 4.87 0.62 2.28
CA HIS A 27 3.48 0.30 1.96
C HIS A 27 2.57 0.58 3.15
N ALA A 28 2.93 0.12 4.35
CA ALA A 28 2.18 0.43 5.56
C ALA A 28 2.22 1.94 5.85
N LEU A 29 3.38 2.59 5.71
CA LEU A 29 3.54 4.04 5.91
C LEU A 29 2.56 4.87 5.07
N ARG A 30 2.28 4.48 3.83
CA ARG A 30 1.28 5.15 2.98
C ARG A 30 -0.11 5.20 3.63
N PHE A 31 -0.54 4.14 4.31
CA PHE A 31 -1.84 4.12 5.01
C PHE A 31 -1.84 4.98 6.26
N LEU A 32 -0.72 5.05 6.97
CA LEU A 32 -0.54 5.98 8.09
C LEU A 32 -0.62 7.44 7.63
N MET A 33 0.08 7.80 6.55
CA MET A 33 0.08 9.15 6.00
C MET A 33 -1.31 9.58 5.49
N LEU A 34 -2.14 8.63 5.05
CA LEU A 34 -3.53 8.87 4.65
C LEU A 34 -4.51 8.91 5.84
N GLY A 35 -4.03 8.77 7.08
CA GLY A 35 -4.86 8.79 8.29
C GLY A 35 -5.82 7.60 8.41
N LYS A 36 -5.58 6.50 7.67
CA LYS A 36 -6.47 5.32 7.67
C LYS A 36 -6.26 4.44 8.89
N VAL A 37 -5.01 4.38 9.32
CA VAL A 37 -4.55 3.67 10.50
C VAL A 37 -3.46 4.49 11.17
N SER A 38 -3.33 4.42 12.49
CA SER A 38 -2.22 5.04 13.23
C SER A 38 -1.27 3.98 13.81
N VAL A 39 -0.06 4.40 14.21
CA VAL A 39 0.89 3.50 14.91
C VAL A 39 0.24 2.89 16.15
N LYS A 40 -0.41 3.70 16.97
CA LYS A 40 -1.13 3.23 18.17
C LYS A 40 -2.17 2.17 17.84
N GLU A 41 -2.93 2.35 16.76
CA GLU A 41 -3.94 1.36 16.35
C GLU A 41 -3.33 0.04 15.87
N ILE A 42 -2.15 0.09 15.22
CA ILE A 42 -1.37 -1.10 14.85
C ILE A 42 -0.89 -1.83 16.11
N GLU A 43 -0.31 -1.09 17.04
CA GLU A 43 0.22 -1.65 18.30
C GLU A 43 -0.91 -2.26 19.14
N ASP A 44 -2.01 -1.54 19.36
CA ASP A 44 -3.20 -2.03 20.08
C ASP A 44 -3.72 -3.34 19.46
N ALA A 45 -3.76 -3.40 18.12
CA ALA A 45 -4.22 -4.56 17.39
C ALA A 45 -3.27 -5.76 17.51
N ILE A 46 -1.95 -5.54 17.48
CA ILE A 46 -0.98 -6.63 17.70
C ILE A 46 -1.05 -7.14 19.13
N LEU A 47 -1.03 -6.22 20.11
CA LEU A 47 -0.94 -6.57 21.53
C LEU A 47 -2.15 -7.38 22.00
N ASN A 48 -3.34 -7.04 21.52
CA ASN A 48 -4.61 -7.67 21.94
C ASN A 48 -5.19 -8.64 20.89
N GLY A 49 -4.54 -8.76 19.73
CA GLY A 49 -5.05 -9.51 18.59
C GLY A 49 -4.71 -10.99 18.58
N LYS A 50 -5.11 -11.64 17.49
CA LYS A 50 -4.84 -13.05 17.19
C LYS A 50 -4.40 -13.18 15.73
N ILE A 51 -3.50 -14.12 15.46
CA ILE A 51 -3.18 -14.51 14.08
C ILE A 51 -4.42 -15.23 13.51
N ILE A 52 -4.90 -14.75 12.37
CA ILE A 52 -6.06 -15.33 11.66
C ILE A 52 -5.68 -16.00 10.33
N GLU A 53 -4.55 -15.61 9.73
CA GLU A 53 -4.02 -16.24 8.53
C GLU A 53 -2.48 -16.31 8.56
N ILE A 54 -1.92 -17.31 7.90
CA ILE A 54 -0.48 -17.45 7.67
C ILE A 54 -0.25 -17.55 6.16
N HIS A 55 0.56 -16.65 5.61
CA HIS A 55 0.93 -16.66 4.20
C HIS A 55 2.38 -17.13 4.08
N ARG A 56 2.61 -18.12 3.21
CA ARG A 56 3.95 -18.70 2.98
C ARG A 56 4.40 -18.35 1.58
N HIS A 57 5.62 -17.81 1.45
CA HIS A 57 6.20 -17.49 0.16
C HIS A 57 7.64 -18.00 0.07
N PRO A 58 8.00 -18.81 -0.94
CA PRO A 58 9.28 -19.52 -0.99
C PRO A 58 10.50 -18.59 -1.00
N GLN A 59 10.35 -17.36 -1.50
CA GLN A 59 11.45 -16.37 -1.57
C GLN A 59 11.35 -15.25 -0.53
N ARG A 60 10.16 -15.01 0.04
CA ARG A 60 9.90 -13.82 0.89
C ARG A 60 9.71 -14.19 2.36
N GLY A 61 9.74 -15.48 2.68
CA GLY A 61 9.47 -15.98 4.02
C GLY A 61 7.98 -16.11 4.31
N ASN A 62 7.70 -16.33 5.60
CA ASN A 62 6.35 -16.49 6.12
C ASN A 62 5.87 -15.17 6.69
N SER A 63 4.56 -14.91 6.60
CA SER A 63 3.95 -13.74 7.22
C SER A 63 2.64 -14.11 7.87
N SER A 64 2.33 -13.40 8.95
CA SER A 64 1.14 -13.59 9.77
C SER A 64 0.20 -12.41 9.56
N LEU A 65 -1.08 -12.69 9.34
CA LEU A 65 -2.13 -11.67 9.42
C LEU A 65 -2.72 -11.68 10.82
N VAL A 66 -2.48 -10.62 11.57
CA VAL A 66 -3.02 -10.40 12.90
C VAL A 66 -4.30 -9.56 12.78
N LEU A 67 -5.39 -10.04 13.38
CA LEU A 67 -6.58 -9.25 13.64
C LEU A 67 -6.59 -8.85 15.11
N GLY A 68 -6.69 -7.55 15.37
CA GLY A 68 -6.97 -7.01 16.69
C GLY A 68 -7.83 -5.77 16.63
N TYR A 69 -7.95 -5.10 17.78
CA TYR A 69 -8.84 -3.95 17.94
C TYR A 69 -8.14 -2.83 18.69
N SER A 70 -8.33 -1.60 18.22
CA SER A 70 -8.09 -0.39 19.01
C SER A 70 -9.44 0.20 19.41
N GLY A 71 -9.82 0.02 20.67
CA GLY A 71 -11.19 0.26 21.12
C GLY A 71 -12.18 -0.65 20.35
N LYS A 72 -13.09 -0.05 19.58
CA LYS A 72 -14.06 -0.78 18.74
C LYS A 72 -13.60 -0.96 17.29
N LYS A 73 -12.51 -0.32 16.87
CA LYS A 73 -12.05 -0.33 15.48
C LYS A 73 -11.24 -1.61 15.21
N PRO A 74 -11.67 -2.50 14.30
CA PRO A 74 -10.88 -3.65 13.90
C PRO A 74 -9.71 -3.20 13.02
N VAL A 75 -8.55 -3.80 13.21
CA VAL A 75 -7.35 -3.55 12.40
C VAL A 75 -6.70 -4.88 12.06
N HIS A 76 -6.44 -5.05 10.77
CA HIS A 76 -5.59 -6.08 10.21
C HIS A 76 -4.17 -5.57 10.11
N VAL A 77 -3.23 -6.36 10.61
CA VAL A 77 -1.81 -6.10 10.51
C VAL A 77 -1.13 -7.33 9.92
N MET A 78 -0.56 -7.18 8.73
CA MET A 78 0.26 -8.20 8.10
C MET A 78 1.71 -7.96 8.48
N CYS A 79 2.33 -8.93 9.15
CA CYS A 79 3.69 -8.80 9.63
C CYS A 79 4.52 -10.07 9.40
N ALA A 80 5.84 -9.91 9.36
CA ALA A 80 6.78 -10.99 9.11
C ALA A 80 8.01 -10.85 10.02
N ASP A 81 8.81 -11.90 10.07
CA ASP A 81 10.17 -11.82 10.58
C ASP A 81 11.01 -10.89 9.70
N GLY A 82 11.68 -9.94 10.34
CA GLY A 82 12.54 -8.95 9.73
C GLY A 82 14.01 -9.29 9.86
N LYS A 83 14.85 -8.36 9.40
CA LYS A 83 16.30 -8.43 9.65
C LYS A 83 16.59 -8.14 11.13
N ASP A 84 17.71 -8.65 11.62
CA ASP A 84 18.21 -8.39 12.98
C ASP A 84 17.15 -8.65 14.06
N ASP A 85 16.37 -9.72 13.87
CA ASP A 85 15.34 -10.18 14.80
C ASP A 85 14.23 -9.14 15.05
N SER A 86 14.07 -8.16 14.15
CA SER A 86 13.00 -7.16 14.20
C SER A 86 11.70 -7.70 13.62
N LEU A 87 10.55 -7.16 14.03
CA LEU A 87 9.27 -7.41 13.37
C LEU A 87 9.07 -6.45 12.19
N GLU A 88 8.74 -6.96 11.01
CA GLU A 88 8.40 -6.12 9.86
C GLU A 88 6.88 -6.00 9.70
N VAL A 89 6.34 -4.79 9.85
CA VAL A 89 4.94 -4.48 9.53
C VAL A 89 4.82 -4.18 8.04
N LEU A 90 4.33 -5.16 7.29
CA LEU A 90 4.21 -5.09 5.83
C LEU A 90 3.00 -4.24 5.41
N PHE A 91 1.83 -4.46 6.03
CA PHE A 91 0.59 -3.73 5.76
C PHE A 91 -0.25 -3.59 7.02
N ALA A 92 -1.02 -2.51 7.12
CA ALA A 92 -2.06 -2.34 8.13
C ALA A 92 -3.30 -1.65 7.55
N TYR A 93 -4.49 -2.21 7.80
CA TYR A 93 -5.75 -1.69 7.27
C TYR A 93 -6.95 -2.10 8.13
N VAL A 94 -8.06 -1.38 7.99
CA VAL A 94 -9.35 -1.79 8.57
C VAL A 94 -10.00 -2.80 7.62
N PRO A 95 -10.34 -4.02 8.04
CA PRO A 95 -11.00 -4.99 7.17
C PRO A 95 -12.37 -4.49 6.72
N SER A 96 -12.69 -4.71 5.45
CA SER A 96 -13.95 -4.29 4.84
C SER A 96 -14.43 -5.26 3.77
N SER A 97 -15.73 -5.30 3.58
CA SER A 97 -16.39 -5.94 2.43
C SER A 97 -15.89 -5.34 1.11
N PRO A 98 -15.91 -6.09 -0.01
CA PRO A 98 -16.16 -7.53 -0.19
C PRO A 98 -15.08 -8.50 0.27
N ILE A 99 -13.89 -8.03 0.66
CA ILE A 99 -12.78 -8.97 0.93
C ILE A 99 -13.05 -9.72 2.23
N TRP A 100 -13.65 -9.04 3.20
CA TRP A 100 -13.98 -9.56 4.51
C TRP A 100 -15.48 -9.47 4.75
N ASP A 101 -16.12 -10.60 5.04
CA ASP A 101 -17.55 -10.66 5.38
C ASP A 101 -17.77 -10.04 6.77
N ASP A 102 -16.83 -10.32 7.67
CA ASP A 102 -16.65 -9.67 8.96
C ASP A 102 -15.15 -9.54 9.23
N PRO A 103 -14.70 -8.83 10.29
CA PRO A 103 -13.27 -8.64 10.54
C PRO A 103 -12.44 -9.91 10.58
N LYS A 104 -13.02 -11.08 10.88
CA LYS A 104 -12.30 -12.35 11.00
C LYS A 104 -12.41 -13.22 9.76
N ASN A 105 -13.54 -13.19 9.06
CA ASN A 105 -13.83 -14.14 7.98
C ASN A 105 -13.67 -13.49 6.60
N ARG A 106 -12.71 -13.99 5.82
CA ARG A 106 -12.47 -13.56 4.43
C ARG A 106 -13.56 -14.14 3.52
N SER A 107 -14.12 -13.34 2.61
CA SER A 107 -15.12 -13.84 1.66
C SER A 107 -14.49 -14.82 0.66
N GLN A 108 -15.25 -15.84 0.26
CA GLN A 108 -14.82 -16.86 -0.71
C GLN A 108 -14.50 -16.28 -2.11
N SER A 109 -14.77 -14.99 -2.34
CA SER A 109 -14.47 -14.26 -3.56
C SER A 109 -13.00 -13.83 -3.67
N GLY A 110 -12.21 -13.93 -2.60
CA GLY A 110 -10.85 -13.40 -2.47
C GLY A 110 -9.75 -14.09 -3.28
N GLY A 111 -10.10 -14.85 -4.33
CA GLY A 111 -9.14 -15.62 -5.13
C GLY A 111 -9.57 -15.92 -6.57
N LYS A 112 -10.60 -15.25 -7.11
CA LYS A 112 -10.91 -15.41 -8.54
C LYS A 112 -10.01 -14.50 -9.39
N PRO A 113 -9.36 -15.03 -10.45
CA PRO A 113 -8.75 -14.20 -11.48
C PRO A 113 -9.75 -13.17 -12.01
N MET A 114 -9.22 -12.05 -12.48
CA MET A 114 -9.95 -10.89 -12.97
C MET A 114 -11.00 -11.28 -14.03
N GLU A 115 -12.24 -11.50 -13.58
CA GLU A 115 -13.42 -11.56 -14.43
C GLU A 115 -14.07 -10.17 -14.36
N GLU A 116 -14.28 -9.58 -15.54
CA GLU A 116 -14.71 -8.20 -15.76
C GLU A 116 -15.96 -7.81 -14.95
N LYS A 117 -15.98 -6.56 -14.47
CA LYS A 117 -17.09 -5.86 -13.77
C LYS A 117 -17.13 -5.96 -12.24
N SER A 118 -16.01 -5.71 -11.57
CA SER A 118 -16.12 -5.06 -10.25
C SER A 118 -15.41 -3.72 -10.27
N ARG A 119 -16.18 -2.63 -10.18
CA ARG A 119 -15.69 -1.28 -9.80
C ARG A 119 -15.26 -1.27 -8.32
N ARG A 120 -14.57 -2.31 -7.87
CA ARG A 120 -14.19 -2.57 -6.49
C ARG A 120 -12.70 -2.82 -6.44
N CYS A 121 -12.06 -2.19 -5.48
CA CYS A 121 -10.63 -2.25 -5.26
C CYS A 121 -10.19 -3.69 -5.03
N PHE A 122 -9.19 -4.16 -5.77
CA PHE A 122 -8.56 -5.45 -5.55
C PHE A 122 -8.03 -5.60 -4.10
N PHE A 123 -7.46 -4.53 -3.54
CA PHE A 123 -6.80 -4.59 -2.23
C PHE A 123 -7.73 -4.41 -1.04
N CYS A 124 -8.80 -3.61 -1.15
CA CYS A 124 -9.69 -3.33 -0.02
C CYS A 124 -11.17 -3.57 -0.31
N GLY A 125 -11.53 -3.88 -1.55
CA GLY A 125 -12.90 -4.07 -1.99
C GLY A 125 -13.74 -2.78 -2.15
N GLY A 126 -13.22 -1.64 -1.68
CA GLY A 126 -13.92 -0.35 -1.72
C GLY A 126 -14.19 0.15 -3.14
N GLU A 127 -15.16 1.06 -3.28
CA GLU A 127 -15.57 1.61 -4.56
C GLU A 127 -14.40 2.26 -5.32
N ILE A 128 -14.27 1.90 -6.59
CA ILE A 128 -13.35 2.52 -7.54
C ILE A 128 -14.13 3.55 -8.37
N LYS A 129 -13.58 4.76 -8.46
CA LYS A 129 -14.06 5.81 -9.37
C LYS A 129 -13.00 6.15 -10.40
N GLY A 130 -13.40 6.26 -11.66
CA GLY A 130 -12.56 6.85 -12.69
C GLY A 130 -12.24 8.31 -12.32
N ILE A 131 -10.97 8.68 -12.36
CA ILE A 131 -10.50 10.04 -12.14
C ILE A 131 -9.63 10.48 -13.33
N THR A 132 -9.93 11.67 -13.85
CA THR A 132 -9.15 12.28 -14.94
C THR A 132 -7.91 13.03 -14.42
N VAL A 133 -7.77 13.16 -13.09
CA VAL A 133 -6.70 13.91 -12.42
C VAL A 133 -5.97 13.06 -11.38
N GLY A 134 -5.61 11.83 -11.75
CA GLY A 134 -4.62 11.09 -10.99
C GLY A 134 -3.26 11.74 -11.20
N ASN A 135 -2.70 12.36 -10.15
CA ASN A 135 -1.27 12.64 -10.14
C ASN A 135 -0.56 11.38 -9.66
N PHE A 136 0.41 10.88 -10.43
CA PHE A 136 1.26 9.79 -10.01
C PHE A 136 2.62 10.36 -9.65
N ASP A 137 2.93 10.31 -8.37
CA ASP A 137 4.22 10.66 -7.83
C ASP A 137 5.06 9.39 -7.63
N TYR A 138 6.21 9.32 -8.29
CA TYR A 138 7.17 8.25 -8.13
C TYR A 138 8.51 8.84 -7.70
N ARG A 139 9.16 8.22 -6.70
CA ARG A 139 10.55 8.51 -6.39
C ARG A 139 11.44 7.51 -7.11
N LEU A 140 12.30 8.00 -7.99
CA LEU A 140 13.30 7.19 -8.68
C LEU A 140 14.66 7.84 -8.46
N GLU A 141 15.61 7.10 -7.87
CA GLU A 141 16.97 7.57 -7.58
C GLU A 141 17.02 8.92 -6.83
N GLY A 142 16.15 9.09 -5.83
CA GLY A 142 16.06 10.30 -5.03
C GLY A 142 15.38 11.50 -5.70
N LYS A 143 14.92 11.36 -6.95
CA LYS A 143 14.18 12.40 -7.68
C LYS A 143 12.69 12.09 -7.65
N LEU A 144 11.88 13.11 -7.40
CA LEU A 144 10.42 13.04 -7.44
C LEU A 144 9.92 13.31 -8.87
N TYR A 145 9.24 12.34 -9.43
CA TYR A 145 8.57 12.41 -10.73
C TYR A 145 7.07 12.54 -10.49
N VAL A 146 6.47 13.66 -10.91
CA VAL A 146 5.02 13.87 -10.80
C VAL A 146 4.40 13.85 -12.20
N ILE A 147 3.70 12.77 -12.53
CA ILE A 147 2.97 12.61 -13.78
C ILE A 147 1.53 13.08 -13.52
N LYS A 148 1.15 14.22 -14.11
CA LYS A 148 -0.15 14.83 -13.91
C LYS A 148 -1.15 14.39 -14.97
N LYS A 149 -2.45 14.50 -14.65
CA LYS A 149 -3.57 14.26 -15.59
C LYS A 149 -3.56 12.85 -16.20
N VAL A 150 -3.16 11.85 -15.42
CA VAL A 150 -3.18 10.46 -15.86
C VAL A 150 -4.61 9.93 -15.66
N PRO A 151 -5.29 9.45 -16.73
CA PRO A 151 -6.52 8.70 -16.58
C PRO A 151 -6.25 7.47 -15.71
N ALA A 152 -6.89 7.42 -14.55
CA ALA A 152 -6.71 6.34 -13.60
C ALA A 152 -8.02 6.04 -12.91
N GLU A 153 -8.14 4.85 -12.35
CA GLU A 153 -9.21 4.55 -11.42
C GLU A 153 -8.68 4.66 -9.99
N LEU A 154 -9.40 5.34 -9.12
CA LEU A 154 -9.02 5.55 -7.73
C LEU A 154 -10.01 4.82 -6.82
N CYS A 155 -9.49 3.98 -5.93
CA CYS A 155 -10.28 3.51 -4.81
C CYS A 155 -10.51 4.66 -3.82
N VAL A 156 -11.76 5.08 -3.62
CA VAL A 156 -12.10 6.18 -2.69
C VAL A 156 -11.83 5.83 -1.23
N GLN A 157 -11.75 4.53 -0.92
CA GLN A 157 -11.52 4.04 0.43
C GLN A 157 -10.02 3.92 0.74
N CYS A 158 -9.26 3.14 -0.04
CA CYS A 158 -7.83 2.91 0.24
C CYS A 158 -6.88 3.81 -0.54
N GLY A 159 -7.35 4.59 -1.51
CA GLY A 159 -6.52 5.50 -2.29
C GLY A 159 -5.61 4.77 -3.29
N GLU A 160 -5.86 3.49 -3.53
CA GLU A 160 -5.18 2.73 -4.57
C GLU A 160 -5.53 3.28 -5.94
N LYS A 161 -4.53 3.39 -6.81
CA LYS A 161 -4.69 3.92 -8.16
C LYS A 161 -4.44 2.81 -9.17
N TYR A 162 -5.39 2.57 -10.06
CA TYR A 162 -5.30 1.62 -11.16
C TYR A 162 -5.07 2.38 -12.46
N ILE A 163 -4.11 1.93 -13.25
CA ILE A 163 -3.79 2.43 -14.58
C ILE A 163 -3.71 1.26 -15.54
N SER A 164 -4.16 1.46 -16.78
CA SER A 164 -4.11 0.41 -17.80
C SER A 164 -2.68 0.11 -18.21
N ALA A 165 -2.42 -1.15 -18.60
CA ALA A 165 -1.11 -1.59 -19.08
C ALA A 165 -0.63 -0.72 -20.26
N ASP A 166 -1.49 -0.44 -21.24
CA ASP A 166 -1.19 0.44 -22.39
C ASP A 166 -0.72 1.85 -21.99
N LEU A 167 -1.23 2.36 -20.87
CA LEU A 167 -0.84 3.68 -20.35
C LEU A 167 0.50 3.61 -19.62
N CYS A 168 0.75 2.52 -18.87
CA CYS A 168 2.05 2.25 -18.27
C CYS A 168 3.16 2.17 -19.32
N GLU A 169 2.94 1.46 -20.43
CA GLU A 169 3.94 1.33 -21.50
C GLU A 169 4.34 2.70 -22.08
N LYS A 170 3.39 3.63 -22.21
CA LYS A 170 3.66 5.00 -22.66
C LYS A 170 4.51 5.81 -21.68
N PHE A 171 4.45 5.51 -20.38
CA PHE A 171 5.32 6.15 -19.38
C PHE A 171 6.75 5.65 -19.43
N TYR A 172 6.96 4.36 -19.74
CA TYR A 172 8.29 3.75 -19.83
C TYR A 172 9.02 4.05 -21.14
N HIS A 173 8.36 4.68 -22.12
CA HIS A 173 9.04 5.08 -23.35
C HIS A 173 10.15 6.11 -23.05
N PRO A 174 11.41 5.90 -23.52
CA PRO A 174 12.55 6.76 -23.20
C PRO A 174 12.30 8.26 -23.48
N GLY A 175 11.53 8.55 -24.55
CA GLY A 175 11.12 9.91 -24.90
C GLY A 175 10.21 10.59 -23.87
N THR A 176 9.31 9.85 -23.21
CA THR A 176 8.40 10.37 -22.17
C THR A 176 9.17 10.67 -20.88
N ILE A 177 10.10 9.78 -20.49
CA ILE A 177 10.99 9.99 -19.35
C ILE A 177 11.89 11.21 -19.59
N LEU A 178 12.37 11.41 -20.82
CA LEU A 178 13.14 12.60 -21.19
C LEU A 178 12.32 13.88 -21.03
N ILE A 179 11.05 13.90 -21.47
CA ILE A 179 10.17 15.08 -21.32
C ILE A 179 9.97 15.41 -19.83
N ILE A 180 9.72 14.41 -18.98
CA ILE A 180 9.56 14.64 -17.53
C ILE A 180 10.88 15.17 -16.93
N LYS A 181 12.04 14.62 -17.33
CA LYS A 181 13.36 15.13 -16.93
C LYS A 181 13.63 16.55 -17.45
N PHE A 182 13.21 16.87 -18.67
CA PHE A 182 13.40 18.18 -19.31
C PHE A 182 12.59 19.27 -18.60
N PHE A 183 11.32 19.00 -18.29
CA PHE A 183 10.48 19.94 -17.53
C PHE A 183 11.04 20.23 -16.13
N THR A 184 11.66 19.25 -15.46
CA THR A 184 12.31 19.51 -14.16
C THR A 184 13.60 20.33 -14.23
N GLN A 185 14.34 20.31 -15.35
CA GLN A 185 15.56 21.13 -15.52
C GLN A 185 15.27 22.57 -15.96
N VAL A 186 14.17 22.82 -16.68
CA VAL A 186 13.87 24.16 -17.21
C VAL A 186 13.33 25.11 -16.12
N GLN A 187 12.90 24.61 -14.96
CA GLN A 187 12.37 25.49 -13.90
C GLN A 187 13.42 26.30 -13.15
N SER A 188 14.73 26.08 -13.40
CA SER A 188 15.79 26.93 -12.86
C SER A 188 16.10 28.18 -13.70
N PHE A 189 15.40 28.43 -14.83
CA PHE A 189 15.68 29.60 -15.69
C PHE A 189 14.40 30.34 -16.15
N PHE A 190 14.21 31.55 -15.58
CA PHE A 190 13.54 32.75 -16.10
C PHE A 190 12.10 32.76 -16.69
N PHE A 191 11.26 33.59 -16.03
CA PHE A 191 10.10 34.45 -16.41
C PHE A 191 9.32 34.40 -17.76
N ARG A 192 8.02 34.78 -17.60
CA ARG A 192 7.07 35.49 -18.49
C ARG A 192 6.39 34.71 -19.64
N GLY A 193 5.05 34.65 -19.58
CA GLY A 193 4.18 34.40 -20.74
C GLY A 193 2.99 33.48 -20.45
N ASN A 194 1.78 34.03 -20.50
CA ASN A 194 0.47 33.32 -20.49
C ASN A 194 0.31 32.53 -21.83
N ARG A 195 -0.32 31.36 -21.99
CA ARG A 195 -1.42 30.66 -21.31
C ARG A 195 -1.35 29.14 -21.59
N ASN A 196 -1.86 28.38 -20.62
CA ASN A 196 -2.37 27.00 -20.70
C ASN A 196 -1.40 25.87 -21.04
N GLU A 197 -0.47 25.60 -20.13
CA GLU A 197 -0.26 24.28 -19.51
C GLU A 197 0.90 24.40 -18.53
N ARG A 198 0.62 24.35 -17.22
CA ARG A 198 1.66 24.44 -16.19
C ARG A 198 1.76 23.14 -15.42
N ILE A 199 2.87 22.43 -15.62
CA ILE A 199 3.45 21.57 -14.60
C ILE A 199 3.97 22.53 -13.51
N VAL A 200 3.20 22.69 -12.45
CA VAL A 200 3.61 23.47 -11.27
C VAL A 200 4.47 22.59 -10.34
N PRO A 201 5.71 23.00 -9.99
CA PRO A 201 6.48 22.44 -8.90
C PRO A 201 5.99 23.04 -7.58
N VAL A 202 6.12 22.30 -6.48
CA VAL A 202 6.17 22.86 -5.13
C VAL A 202 7.60 22.71 -4.66
#